data_AF-A0A2W1B2U9-F1
#
_entry.id   AF-A0A2W1B2U9-F1
#
_cell.length_a   1.000
_cell.length_b   1.000
_cell.length_c   1.000
_cell.angle_alpha   90.00
_cell.angle_beta   90.00
_cell.angle_gamma   90.00
#
_symmetry.space_group_name_H-M   'P 1'
#
loop_
_entity.id
_entity.type
_entity.pdbx_description
1 polymer ?
#
loop_
_entity_poly.entity_id
_entity_poly.type
_entity_poly.pdbx_seq_one_letter_code
_entity_poly.pdbx_strand_id
1 'polypeptide(L)'
;MQDARSIALQTLSFFDANGYISFKKVEIALSTLSSKDRSFCINLIYGVLRKRIRIDYELARFLRKPSKVPLAVRNVLRMGVFQIQFLDSVPEYASIDSSVNLVGVKEFRNLVNAVLRKIADSGPSREQPFNVTYSHPEWLVNYWRDVEWIENLEELLEYNQTPPVQTVIASGREDELVRKGFVFDRSQYSDLINVFQRGDSMDKLENVDEVEYILSGVGVPVAKHSGSLTGRINSMPWLFHSLGLNAFTAAFQKAKELLRSFSKEHDDFIYYSQAMTEEENNKALNSLSDFQPVKMEEFFTRRGIASKFDGSGYWLQPWKAPLVSYVARLRRAR
;
A
#
# COMPACT_ATOMS: atom_id res chain seq x y z
N MET A 1 3.69 -0.99 -31.03
CA MET A 1 3.99 -1.44 -29.66
C MET A 1 3.35 -0.46 -28.71
N GLN A 2 2.57 -0.89 -27.72
CA GLN A 2 2.01 0.06 -26.74
C GLN A 2 3.13 0.55 -25.84
N ASP A 3 3.23 1.87 -25.65
CA ASP A 3 4.20 2.44 -24.71
C ASP A 3 3.70 2.33 -23.25
N ALA A 4 4.61 2.58 -22.30
CA ALA A 4 4.33 2.53 -20.87
C ALA A 4 3.17 3.45 -20.44
N ARG A 5 3.02 4.63 -21.04
CA ARG A 5 1.96 5.59 -20.67
C ARG A 5 0.60 5.13 -21.18
N SER A 6 0.54 4.52 -22.36
CA SER A 6 -0.68 3.92 -22.91
C SER A 6 -1.19 2.77 -22.03
N ILE A 7 -0.29 1.89 -21.57
CA ILE A 7 -0.64 0.81 -20.64
C ILE A 7 -1.13 1.37 -19.29
N ALA A 8 -0.46 2.40 -18.78
CA ALA A 8 -0.89 3.07 -17.55
C ALA A 8 -2.29 3.68 -17.68
N LEU A 9 -2.56 4.39 -18.79
CA LEU A 9 -3.87 4.98 -19.08
C LEU A 9 -4.97 3.92 -19.16
N GLN A 10 -4.72 2.80 -19.84
CA GLN A 10 -5.66 1.69 -19.94
C GLN A 10 -5.93 1.06 -18.56
N THR A 11 -4.90 0.89 -17.75
CA THR A 11 -5.02 0.32 -16.40
C THR A 11 -5.83 1.24 -15.47
N LEU A 12 -5.56 2.54 -15.48
CA LEU A 12 -6.32 3.53 -14.69
C LEU A 12 -7.78 3.60 -15.15
N SER A 13 -8.03 3.54 -16.46
CA SER A 13 -9.38 3.54 -17.01
C SER A 13 -10.14 2.25 -16.68
N PHE A 14 -9.45 1.10 -16.67
CA PHE A 14 -10.00 -0.16 -16.18
C PHE A 14 -10.37 -0.06 -14.70
N PHE A 15 -9.49 0.47 -13.87
CA PHE A 15 -9.77 0.71 -12.46
C PHE A 15 -11.02 1.57 -12.28
N ASP A 16 -11.12 2.69 -12.98
CA ASP A 16 -12.27 3.59 -12.86
C ASP A 16 -13.60 2.91 -13.24
N ALA A 17 -13.58 1.98 -14.19
CA ALA A 17 -14.77 1.23 -14.61
C ALA A 17 -15.14 0.08 -13.66
N ASN A 18 -14.17 -0.49 -12.91
CA ASN A 18 -14.36 -1.75 -12.19
C ASN A 18 -14.15 -1.65 -10.66
N GLY A 19 -13.51 -0.60 -10.17
CA GLY A 19 -13.18 -0.42 -8.75
C GLY A 19 -12.00 -1.25 -8.23
N TYR A 20 -11.27 -1.95 -9.10
CA TYR A 20 -10.08 -2.73 -8.72
C TYR A 20 -9.04 -2.81 -9.84
N ILE A 21 -7.81 -3.21 -9.49
CA ILE A 21 -6.75 -3.56 -10.43
C ILE A 21 -6.51 -5.07 -10.40
N SER A 22 -6.39 -5.67 -11.59
CA SER A 22 -6.00 -7.07 -11.73
C SER A 22 -4.49 -7.18 -11.92
N PHE A 23 -3.78 -7.69 -10.91
CA PHE A 23 -2.32 -7.92 -10.97
C PHE A 23 -1.92 -8.73 -12.20
N LYS A 24 -2.62 -9.84 -12.48
CA LYS A 24 -2.37 -10.69 -13.64
C LYS A 24 -2.48 -9.93 -14.97
N LYS A 25 -3.51 -9.10 -15.14
CA LYS A 25 -3.67 -8.30 -16.38
C LYS A 25 -2.55 -7.28 -16.52
N VAL A 26 -2.19 -6.62 -15.42
CA VAL A 26 -1.08 -5.66 -15.40
C VAL A 26 0.24 -6.35 -15.73
N GLU A 27 0.54 -7.50 -15.12
CA GLU A 27 1.77 -8.26 -15.42
C GLU A 27 1.87 -8.68 -16.88
N ILE A 28 0.78 -9.17 -17.47
CA ILE A 28 0.74 -9.53 -18.90
C ILE A 28 0.98 -8.30 -19.78
N ALA A 29 0.40 -7.14 -19.45
CA ALA A 29 0.66 -5.92 -20.21
C ALA A 29 2.12 -5.47 -20.07
N LEU A 30 2.67 -5.53 -18.85
CA LEU A 30 4.04 -5.15 -18.54
C LEU A 30 5.10 -6.07 -19.17
N SER A 31 4.79 -7.33 -19.45
CA SER A 31 5.74 -8.25 -20.09
C SER A 31 6.07 -7.87 -21.54
N THR A 32 5.34 -6.91 -22.11
CA THR A 32 5.62 -6.34 -23.43
C THR A 32 6.61 -5.17 -23.41
N LEU A 33 6.99 -4.69 -22.23
CA LEU A 33 7.85 -3.52 -22.02
C LEU A 33 9.29 -3.93 -21.62
N SER A 34 10.23 -3.02 -21.83
CA SER A 34 11.58 -3.13 -21.26
C SER A 34 11.55 -3.05 -19.73
N SER A 35 12.62 -3.50 -19.04
CA SER A 35 12.77 -3.37 -17.57
C SER A 35 12.54 -1.93 -17.07
N LYS A 36 13.15 -0.97 -17.77
CA LYS A 36 13.01 0.47 -17.49
C LYS A 36 11.58 0.96 -17.68
N ASP A 37 10.96 0.63 -18.82
CA ASP A 37 9.59 1.05 -19.12
C ASP A 37 8.56 0.39 -18.21
N ARG A 38 8.80 -0.86 -17.79
CA ARG A 38 7.98 -1.55 -16.81
C ARG A 38 8.00 -0.83 -15.46
N SER A 39 9.19 -0.46 -14.98
CA SER A 39 9.35 0.28 -13.73
C SER A 39 8.66 1.64 -13.78
N PHE A 40 8.84 2.36 -14.89
CA PHE A 40 8.16 3.63 -15.13
C PHE A 40 6.62 3.47 -15.18
N CYS A 41 6.11 2.45 -15.88
CA CYS A 41 4.68 2.16 -15.99
C CYS A 41 4.05 1.86 -14.62
N ILE A 42 4.68 0.99 -13.82
CA ILE A 42 4.23 0.66 -12.46
C ILE A 42 4.21 1.91 -11.59
N ASN A 43 5.30 2.70 -11.62
CA ASN A 43 5.40 3.92 -10.83
C ASN A 43 4.30 4.92 -11.22
N LEU A 44 4.01 5.05 -12.51
CA LEU A 44 2.94 5.91 -13.01
C LEU A 44 1.54 5.43 -12.57
N ILE A 45 1.23 4.14 -12.71
CA ILE A 45 -0.07 3.58 -12.31
C ILE A 45 -0.30 3.76 -10.80
N TYR A 46 0.61 3.23 -9.99
CA TYR A 46 0.42 3.22 -8.54
C TYR A 46 0.67 4.59 -7.92
N GLY A 47 1.60 5.39 -8.46
CA GLY A 47 1.84 6.75 -8.04
C GLY A 47 0.64 7.66 -8.27
N VAL A 48 0.01 7.58 -9.45
CA VAL A 48 -1.25 8.30 -9.72
C VAL A 48 -2.33 7.88 -8.73
N LEU A 49 -2.47 6.59 -8.41
CA LEU A 49 -3.49 6.13 -7.46
C LEU A 49 -3.21 6.59 -6.03
N ARG A 50 -1.95 6.52 -5.56
CA ARG A 50 -1.56 7.01 -4.23
C ARG A 50 -1.86 8.50 -4.08
N LYS A 51 -1.47 9.29 -5.09
CA LYS A 51 -1.56 10.75 -5.10
C LYS A 51 -2.87 11.27 -5.68
N ARG A 52 -3.83 10.42 -6.05
CA ARG A 52 -5.00 10.83 -6.86
C ARG A 52 -5.84 11.91 -6.20
N ILE A 53 -6.05 11.87 -4.88
CA ILE A 53 -6.83 12.88 -4.16
C ILE A 53 -6.14 14.23 -4.24
N ARG A 54 -4.83 14.25 -4.00
CA ARG A 54 -4.00 15.46 -4.17
C ARG A 54 -3.99 15.95 -5.61
N ILE A 55 -3.79 15.06 -6.57
CA ILE A 55 -3.79 15.38 -8.00
C ILE A 55 -5.15 15.96 -8.44
N ASP A 56 -6.26 15.36 -8.01
CA ASP A 56 -7.60 15.84 -8.35
C ASP A 56 -7.88 17.21 -7.72
N TYR A 57 -7.37 17.47 -6.52
CA TYR A 57 -7.40 18.79 -5.89
C TYR A 57 -6.62 19.83 -6.70
N GLU A 58 -5.40 19.49 -7.14
CA GLU A 58 -4.59 20.38 -7.99
C GLU A 58 -5.26 20.64 -9.36
N LEU A 59 -5.85 19.60 -9.96
CA LEU A 59 -6.59 19.73 -11.22
C LEU A 59 -7.81 20.65 -11.06
N ALA A 60 -8.52 20.61 -9.92
CA ALA A 60 -9.70 21.43 -9.68
C ALA A 60 -9.42 22.95 -9.75
N ARG A 61 -8.17 23.38 -9.50
CA ARG A 61 -7.74 24.78 -9.65
C ARG A 61 -7.85 25.29 -11.09
N PHE A 62 -7.68 24.39 -12.07
CA PHE A 62 -7.60 24.74 -13.49
C PHE A 62 -8.67 24.09 -14.36
N LEU A 63 -9.39 23.10 -13.81
CA LEU A 63 -10.43 22.33 -14.50
C LEU A 63 -11.80 22.56 -13.86
N ARG A 64 -12.54 23.57 -14.36
CA ARG A 64 -13.82 24.02 -13.77
C ARG A 64 -14.96 22.98 -13.82
N LYS A 65 -15.01 22.13 -14.84
CA LYS A 65 -16.10 21.15 -15.05
C LYS A 65 -15.53 19.76 -15.36
N PRO A 66 -14.85 19.12 -14.39
CA PRO A 66 -14.16 17.85 -14.62
C PRO A 66 -15.12 16.74 -15.08
N SER A 67 -16.38 16.76 -14.64
CA SER A 67 -17.41 15.80 -15.08
C SER A 67 -17.76 15.86 -16.57
N LYS A 68 -17.49 16.98 -17.24
CA LYS A 68 -17.70 17.12 -18.70
C LYS A 68 -16.52 16.61 -19.53
N VAL A 69 -15.41 16.28 -18.88
CA VAL A 69 -14.22 15.77 -19.54
C VAL A 69 -14.28 14.23 -19.51
N PRO A 70 -14.09 13.56 -20.66
CA PRO A 70 -14.05 12.11 -20.70
C PRO A 70 -13.06 11.55 -19.67
N LEU A 71 -13.43 10.46 -19.00
CA LEU A 71 -12.65 9.91 -17.90
C LEU A 71 -11.21 9.53 -18.31
N ALA A 72 -11.02 9.01 -19.52
CA ALA A 72 -9.69 8.76 -20.07
C ALA A 72 -8.85 10.04 -20.19
N VAL A 73 -9.44 11.16 -20.61
CA VAL A 73 -8.74 12.46 -20.68
C VAL A 73 -8.41 12.98 -19.27
N ARG A 74 -9.28 12.75 -18.29
CA ARG A 74 -8.96 13.04 -16.88
C ARG A 74 -7.80 12.20 -16.38
N ASN A 75 -7.70 10.93 -16.77
CA ASN A 75 -6.57 10.08 -16.42
C ASN A 75 -5.26 10.53 -17.09
N VAL A 76 -5.31 11.00 -18.34
CA VAL A 76 -4.16 11.66 -18.99
C VAL A 76 -3.71 12.90 -18.22
N LEU A 77 -4.66 13.74 -17.78
CA LEU A 77 -4.35 14.89 -16.93
C LEU A 77 -3.71 14.46 -15.61
N ARG A 78 -4.29 13.47 -14.92
CA ARG A 78 -3.75 12.94 -13.66
C ARG A 78 -2.33 12.39 -13.81
N MET A 79 -2.08 11.63 -14.87
CA MET A 79 -0.75 11.13 -15.22
C MET A 79 0.22 12.27 -15.51
N GLY A 80 -0.22 13.32 -16.21
CA GLY A 80 0.58 14.51 -16.49
C GLY A 80 0.98 15.24 -15.21
N VAL A 81 0.02 15.51 -14.32
CA VAL A 81 0.28 16.14 -13.02
C VAL A 81 1.20 15.28 -12.17
N PHE A 82 0.99 13.97 -12.14
CA PHE A 82 1.86 13.07 -11.38
C PHE A 82 3.32 13.16 -11.85
N GLN A 83 3.55 13.14 -13.17
CA GLN A 83 4.90 13.26 -13.72
C GLN A 83 5.52 14.63 -13.40
N ILE A 84 4.77 15.73 -13.56
CA ILE A 84 5.28 17.10 -13.33
C ILE A 84 5.64 17.33 -11.85
N GLN A 85 4.79 16.89 -10.91
CA GLN A 85 4.93 17.27 -9.50
C GLN A 85 5.64 16.23 -8.64
N PHE A 86 5.79 14.99 -9.11
CA PHE A 86 6.29 13.88 -8.28
C PHE A 86 7.40 13.06 -8.94
N LEU A 87 7.76 13.32 -10.20
CA LEU A 87 8.85 12.59 -10.89
C LEU A 87 9.95 13.55 -11.37
N ASP A 88 10.97 13.75 -10.53
CA ASP A 88 12.13 14.59 -10.85
C ASP A 88 12.90 14.12 -12.10
N SER A 89 12.77 12.84 -12.46
CA SER A 89 13.42 12.23 -13.62
C SER A 89 12.75 12.54 -14.96
N VAL A 90 11.56 13.17 -14.98
CA VAL A 90 10.82 13.46 -16.20
C VAL A 90 10.71 14.98 -16.38
N PRO A 91 11.36 15.58 -17.39
CA PRO A 91 11.21 17.00 -17.66
C PRO A 91 9.75 17.39 -17.91
N GLU A 92 9.35 18.56 -17.42
CA GLU A 92 7.97 19.05 -17.51
C GLU A 92 7.45 19.07 -18.96
N TYR A 93 8.26 19.60 -19.90
CA TYR A 93 7.89 19.66 -21.32
C TYR A 93 7.62 18.27 -21.91
N ALA A 94 8.38 17.25 -21.51
CA ALA A 94 8.23 15.89 -21.99
C ALA A 94 6.98 15.24 -21.40
N SER A 95 6.64 15.55 -20.15
CA SER A 95 5.40 15.13 -19.50
C SER A 95 4.17 15.72 -20.20
N ILE A 96 4.22 17.01 -20.52
CA ILE A 96 3.14 17.72 -21.23
C ILE A 96 2.96 17.16 -22.64
N ASP A 97 4.03 17.09 -23.44
CA ASP A 97 3.96 16.61 -24.83
C ASP A 97 3.45 15.16 -24.91
N SER A 98 4.01 14.27 -24.09
CA SER A 98 3.57 12.87 -24.04
C SER A 98 2.11 12.74 -23.61
N SER A 99 1.65 13.50 -22.61
CA SER A 99 0.23 13.52 -22.22
C SER A 99 -0.67 14.03 -23.35
N VAL A 100 -0.26 15.07 -24.09
CA VAL A 100 -1.02 15.56 -25.25
C VAL A 100 -1.12 14.50 -26.35
N ASN A 101 -0.06 13.74 -26.59
CA ASN A 101 -0.02 12.70 -27.62
C ASN A 101 -0.87 11.47 -27.29
N LEU A 102 -1.22 11.24 -26.02
CA LEU A 102 -2.16 10.19 -25.61
C LEU A 102 -3.63 10.50 -25.98
N VAL A 103 -3.93 11.75 -26.33
CA VAL A 103 -5.30 12.19 -26.62
C VAL A 103 -5.54 12.27 -28.12
N GLY A 104 -6.47 11.48 -28.64
CA GLY A 104 -6.80 11.47 -30.06
C GLY A 104 -7.59 12.70 -30.54
N VAL A 105 -8.45 13.26 -29.70
CA VAL A 105 -9.37 14.36 -30.08
C VAL A 105 -8.70 15.72 -29.88
N LYS A 106 -8.64 16.53 -30.96
CA LYS A 106 -7.94 17.83 -30.98
C LYS A 106 -8.38 18.80 -29.87
N GLU A 107 -9.68 18.89 -29.59
CA GLU A 107 -10.21 19.75 -28.52
C GLU A 107 -9.60 19.40 -27.16
N PHE A 108 -9.58 18.10 -26.81
CA PHE A 108 -9.03 17.63 -25.55
C PHE A 108 -7.50 17.70 -25.50
N ARG A 109 -6.80 17.62 -26.64
CA ARG A 109 -5.35 17.88 -26.71
C ARG A 109 -5.02 19.30 -26.26
N ASN A 110 -5.77 20.29 -26.75
CA ASN A 110 -5.61 21.68 -26.37
C ASN A 110 -5.90 21.89 -24.88
N LEU A 111 -6.95 21.25 -24.36
CA LEU A 111 -7.29 21.29 -22.94
C LEU A 111 -6.15 20.71 -22.08
N VAL A 112 -5.65 19.52 -22.43
CA VAL A 112 -4.56 18.85 -21.69
C VAL A 112 -3.32 19.73 -21.66
N ASN A 113 -2.88 20.23 -22.81
CA ASN A 113 -1.74 21.12 -22.90
C ASN A 113 -1.92 22.37 -22.03
N ALA A 114 -3.07 23.05 -22.14
CA ALA A 114 -3.34 24.28 -21.42
C ALA A 114 -3.40 24.08 -19.90
N VAL A 115 -4.01 22.99 -19.44
CA VAL A 115 -4.11 22.68 -18.00
C VAL A 115 -2.75 22.29 -17.43
N LEU A 116 -2.01 21.39 -18.08
CA LEU A 116 -0.72 20.94 -17.56
C LEU A 116 0.34 22.04 -17.55
N ARG A 117 0.35 22.94 -18.56
CA ARG A 117 1.22 24.12 -18.53
C ARG A 117 0.93 25.02 -17.33
N LYS A 118 -0.35 25.33 -17.08
CA LYS A 118 -0.74 26.13 -15.90
C LYS A 118 -0.31 25.48 -14.58
N ILE A 119 -0.39 24.16 -14.48
CA ILE A 119 0.04 23.42 -13.29
C ILE A 119 1.56 23.50 -13.11
N ALA A 120 2.33 23.31 -14.18
CA ALA A 120 3.79 23.50 -14.16
C ALA A 120 4.15 24.92 -13.72
N ASP A 121 3.55 25.94 -14.36
CA ASP A 121 3.84 27.35 -14.09
C ASP A 121 3.43 27.80 -12.67
N SER A 122 2.33 27.26 -12.13
CA SER A 122 1.76 27.71 -10.84
C SER A 122 2.33 26.99 -9.62
N GLY A 123 2.97 25.83 -9.81
CA GLY A 123 3.39 24.96 -8.72
C GLY A 123 2.22 24.38 -7.89
N PRO A 124 2.52 23.55 -6.87
CA PRO A 124 1.53 22.97 -5.97
C PRO A 124 0.81 24.04 -5.13
N SER A 125 -0.43 23.78 -4.72
CA SER A 125 -1.17 24.68 -3.82
C SER A 125 -0.44 24.81 -2.48
N ARG A 126 -0.32 26.04 -1.96
CA ARG A 126 0.38 26.35 -0.70
C ARG A 126 -0.39 25.88 0.54
N GLU A 127 -1.71 25.93 0.48
CA GLU A 127 -2.59 25.49 1.57
C GLU A 127 -3.50 24.37 1.02
N GLN A 128 -3.44 23.21 1.67
CA GLN A 128 -4.22 22.04 1.31
C GLN A 128 -4.85 21.47 2.59
N PRO A 129 -6.12 21.00 2.54
CA PRO A 129 -6.69 20.25 3.65
C PRO A 129 -5.82 19.06 4.03
N PHE A 130 -5.79 18.69 5.31
CA PHE A 130 -4.90 17.63 5.82
C PHE A 130 -5.03 16.30 5.05
N ASN A 131 -6.26 15.87 4.74
CA ASN A 131 -6.49 14.66 3.97
C ASN A 131 -5.97 14.77 2.52
N VAL A 132 -5.97 15.97 1.93
CA VAL A 132 -5.43 16.24 0.59
C VAL A 132 -3.90 16.24 0.60
N THR A 133 -3.27 16.85 1.61
CA THR A 133 -1.81 16.87 1.79
C THR A 133 -1.21 15.47 1.71
N TYR A 134 -1.80 14.54 2.47
CA TYR A 134 -1.39 13.14 2.48
C TYR A 134 -2.10 12.28 1.43
N SER A 135 -3.01 12.83 0.62
CA SER A 135 -3.77 12.12 -0.43
C SER A 135 -4.57 10.91 0.07
N HIS A 136 -5.34 11.10 1.14
CA HIS A 136 -6.23 10.11 1.73
C HIS A 136 -7.70 10.56 1.71
N PRO A 137 -8.66 9.63 1.68
CA PRO A 137 -10.07 9.95 1.90
C PRO A 137 -10.27 10.53 3.29
N GLU A 138 -11.05 11.58 3.40
CA GLU A 138 -11.31 12.27 4.67
C GLU A 138 -11.89 11.32 5.73
N TRP A 139 -12.83 10.45 5.34
CA TRP A 139 -13.42 9.47 6.25
C TRP A 139 -12.38 8.52 6.86
N LEU A 140 -11.37 8.12 6.10
CA LEU A 140 -10.36 7.17 6.54
C LEU A 140 -9.36 7.83 7.49
N VAL A 141 -8.98 9.08 7.18
CA VAL A 141 -8.18 9.90 8.08
C VAL A 141 -8.89 10.10 9.41
N ASN A 142 -10.20 10.41 9.38
CA ASN A 142 -10.98 10.58 10.59
C ASN A 142 -11.09 9.26 11.37
N TYR A 143 -11.36 8.13 10.69
CA TYR A 143 -11.38 6.81 11.32
C TYR A 143 -10.07 6.50 12.05
N TRP A 144 -8.92 6.65 11.39
CA TRP A 144 -7.62 6.36 12.02
C TRP A 144 -7.21 7.36 13.10
N ARG A 145 -7.71 8.60 13.04
CA ARG A 145 -7.46 9.57 14.12
C ARG A 145 -8.06 9.13 15.44
N ASP A 146 -9.16 8.37 15.40
CA ASP A 146 -9.87 7.91 16.58
C ASP A 146 -9.33 6.56 17.11
N VAL A 147 -8.29 5.98 16.50
CA VAL A 147 -7.71 4.69 16.90
C VAL A 147 -6.55 4.91 17.90
N GLU A 148 -6.72 4.43 19.14
CA GLU A 148 -5.85 4.75 20.28
C GLU A 148 -4.38 4.26 20.16
N TRP A 149 -4.11 3.22 19.39
CA TRP A 149 -2.75 2.70 19.22
C TRP A 149 -1.99 3.34 18.06
N ILE A 150 -2.65 4.18 17.25
CA ILE A 150 -1.97 4.97 16.21
C ILE A 150 -1.36 6.21 16.90
N GLU A 151 -0.12 6.09 17.36
CA GLU A 151 0.58 7.19 18.05
C GLU A 151 0.93 8.35 17.12
N ASN A 152 1.27 8.04 15.86
CA ASN A 152 1.63 9.02 14.85
C ASN A 152 0.83 8.80 13.56
N LEU A 153 -0.28 9.53 13.44
CA LEU A 153 -1.14 9.47 12.25
C LEU A 153 -0.39 9.92 10.99
N GLU A 154 0.44 10.96 11.07
CA GLU A 154 1.16 11.49 9.91
C GLU A 154 2.12 10.45 9.33
N GLU A 155 2.88 9.76 10.17
CA GLU A 155 3.80 8.69 9.74
C GLU A 155 3.06 7.53 9.06
N LEU A 156 1.89 7.14 9.57
CA LEU A 156 1.04 6.14 8.91
C LEU A 156 0.57 6.61 7.53
N LEU A 157 0.12 7.86 7.42
CA LEU A 157 -0.33 8.43 6.17
C LEU A 157 0.84 8.56 5.17
N GLU A 158 2.02 8.97 5.61
CA GLU A 158 3.23 9.02 4.78
C GLU A 158 3.64 7.63 4.30
N TYR A 159 3.65 6.64 5.20
CA TYR A 159 3.92 5.25 4.86
C TYR A 159 2.99 4.75 3.75
N ASN A 160 1.69 4.99 3.84
CA ASN A 160 0.74 4.56 2.81
C ASN A 160 0.97 5.24 1.44
N GLN A 161 1.76 6.31 1.42
CA GLN A 161 2.11 7.07 0.23
C GLN A 161 3.47 6.72 -0.37
N THR A 162 4.25 5.83 0.25
CA THR A 162 5.49 5.30 -0.30
C THR A 162 5.26 3.97 -1.04
N PRO A 163 6.10 3.61 -2.03
CA PRO A 163 6.14 2.25 -2.55
C PRO A 163 6.40 1.24 -1.42
N PRO A 164 5.70 0.08 -1.38
CA PRO A 164 5.96 -0.94 -0.38
C PRO A 164 7.41 -1.41 -0.48
N VAL A 165 8.09 -1.40 0.65
CA VAL A 165 9.38 -2.10 0.81
C VAL A 165 9.10 -3.59 0.74
N GLN A 166 9.94 -4.32 0.03
CA GLN A 166 9.84 -5.77 -0.05
C GLN A 166 10.86 -6.40 0.88
N THR A 167 10.40 -7.20 1.83
CA THR A 167 11.28 -8.06 2.60
C THR A 167 11.48 -9.37 1.87
N VAL A 168 12.73 -9.80 1.72
CA VAL A 168 13.11 -10.99 0.96
C VAL A 168 14.13 -11.83 1.70
N ILE A 169 14.13 -13.13 1.39
CA ILE A 169 15.23 -14.03 1.77
C ILE A 169 16.35 -13.90 0.73
N ALA A 170 17.52 -13.44 1.16
CA ALA A 170 18.68 -13.31 0.30
C ALA A 170 19.67 -14.48 0.41
N SER A 171 19.67 -15.22 1.52
CA SER A 171 20.58 -16.35 1.78
C SER A 171 22.05 -16.08 1.42
N GLY A 172 22.60 -14.93 1.83
CA GLY A 172 24.00 -14.57 1.59
C GLY A 172 24.33 -14.07 0.17
N ARG A 173 23.33 -13.64 -0.61
CA ARG A 173 23.47 -13.20 -2.01
C ARG A 173 23.58 -11.68 -2.17
N GLU A 174 23.96 -10.94 -1.15
CA GLU A 174 24.04 -9.47 -1.15
C GLU A 174 24.88 -8.90 -2.32
N ASP A 175 26.04 -9.48 -2.59
CA ASP A 175 26.90 -9.03 -3.70
C ASP A 175 26.27 -9.26 -5.09
N GLU A 176 25.40 -10.27 -5.21
CA GLU A 176 24.63 -10.48 -6.43
C GLU A 176 23.53 -9.42 -6.57
N LEU A 177 22.86 -9.08 -5.47
CA LEU A 177 21.82 -8.05 -5.43
C LEU A 177 22.37 -6.69 -5.85
N VAL A 178 23.52 -6.29 -5.29
CA VAL A 178 24.18 -5.02 -5.66
C VAL A 178 24.55 -5.02 -7.15
N ARG A 179 25.15 -6.10 -7.66
CA ARG A 179 25.51 -6.22 -9.10
C ARG A 179 24.30 -6.15 -10.04
N LYS A 180 23.13 -6.60 -9.58
CA LYS A 180 21.87 -6.53 -10.33
C LYS A 180 21.13 -5.19 -10.16
N GLY A 181 21.72 -4.23 -9.44
CA GLY A 181 21.17 -2.88 -9.27
C GLY A 181 20.10 -2.75 -8.19
N PHE A 182 20.03 -3.69 -7.25
CA PHE A 182 19.14 -3.54 -6.09
C PHE A 182 19.75 -2.59 -5.06
N VAL A 183 18.90 -1.73 -4.48
CA VAL A 183 19.23 -0.93 -3.29
C VAL A 183 18.46 -1.55 -2.12
N PHE A 184 19.17 -1.95 -1.09
CA PHE A 184 18.62 -2.66 0.06
C PHE A 184 19.38 -2.35 1.36
N ASP A 185 18.78 -2.71 2.48
CA ASP A 185 19.38 -2.67 3.82
C ASP A 185 19.01 -3.95 4.58
N ARG A 186 19.78 -4.30 5.60
CA ARG A 186 19.49 -5.46 6.45
C ARG A 186 18.34 -5.14 7.39
N SER A 187 17.52 -6.14 7.67
CA SER A 187 16.54 -5.99 8.73
C SER A 187 17.22 -5.81 10.09
N GLN A 188 16.58 -5.02 10.95
CA GLN A 188 16.95 -4.88 12.36
C GLN A 188 16.35 -5.99 13.23
N TYR A 189 15.36 -6.73 12.72
CA TYR A 189 14.56 -7.68 13.48
C TYR A 189 14.83 -9.16 13.14
N SER A 190 15.40 -9.42 11.96
CA SER A 190 15.66 -10.76 11.43
C SER A 190 16.91 -10.80 10.55
N ASP A 191 17.25 -11.99 10.06
CA ASP A 191 18.29 -12.25 9.06
C ASP A 191 17.83 -11.96 7.62
N LEU A 192 16.66 -11.35 7.45
CA LEU A 192 16.11 -10.96 6.15
C LEU A 192 16.68 -9.63 5.63
N ILE A 193 16.38 -9.35 4.35
CA ILE A 193 16.81 -8.12 3.66
C ILE A 193 15.59 -7.31 3.21
N ASN A 194 15.68 -5.98 3.37
CA ASN A 194 14.68 -5.00 2.95
C ASN A 194 15.10 -4.34 1.64
N VAL A 195 14.32 -4.54 0.57
CA VAL A 195 14.60 -4.00 -0.76
C VAL A 195 13.82 -2.70 -0.99
N PHE A 196 14.54 -1.61 -1.25
CA PHE A 196 13.98 -0.28 -1.55
C PHE A 196 13.82 -0.03 -3.05
N GLN A 197 14.69 -0.63 -3.87
CA GLN A 197 14.67 -0.49 -5.32
C GLN A 197 14.87 -1.84 -6.00
N ARG A 198 13.97 -2.17 -6.93
CA ARG A 198 14.07 -3.38 -7.76
C ARG A 198 15.14 -3.19 -8.85
N GLY A 199 16.02 -4.18 -8.98
CA GLY A 199 16.96 -4.32 -10.10
C GLY A 199 16.35 -5.02 -11.32
N ASP A 200 17.19 -5.41 -12.27
CA ASP A 200 16.75 -5.90 -13.60
C ASP A 200 16.07 -7.28 -13.60
N SER A 201 16.30 -8.12 -12.60
CA SER A 201 15.58 -9.40 -12.43
C SER A 201 15.45 -9.77 -10.95
N MET A 202 14.22 -10.11 -10.56
CA MET A 202 13.85 -10.60 -9.23
C MET A 202 13.74 -12.12 -9.15
N ASP A 203 14.12 -12.84 -10.20
CA ASP A 203 13.96 -14.28 -10.25
C ASP A 203 14.82 -14.91 -9.15
N LYS A 204 14.20 -15.72 -8.27
CA LYS A 204 14.78 -16.43 -7.11
C LYS A 204 14.90 -15.66 -5.79
N LEU A 205 14.26 -14.49 -5.63
CA LEU A 205 14.04 -13.91 -4.30
C LEU A 205 12.60 -14.19 -3.87
N GLU A 206 12.45 -14.86 -2.74
CA GLU A 206 11.15 -15.09 -2.12
C GLU A 206 10.77 -13.87 -1.29
N ASN A 207 9.60 -13.28 -1.57
CA ASN A 207 9.05 -12.23 -0.72
C ASN A 207 8.46 -12.88 0.53
N VAL A 208 8.80 -12.33 1.70
CA VAL A 208 8.40 -12.88 2.98
C VAL A 208 7.79 -11.78 3.83
N ASP A 209 6.77 -12.13 4.60
CA ASP A 209 6.28 -11.30 5.69
C ASP A 209 7.21 -11.48 6.89
N GLU A 210 7.95 -10.43 7.25
CA GLU A 210 8.96 -10.51 8.30
C GLU A 210 8.39 -10.93 9.65
N VAL A 211 7.23 -10.40 10.02
CA VAL A 211 6.61 -10.71 11.31
C VAL A 211 6.22 -12.18 11.34
N GLU A 212 5.59 -12.69 10.26
CA GLU A 212 5.27 -14.10 10.13
C GLU A 212 6.54 -14.98 10.22
N TYR A 213 7.60 -14.59 9.53
CA TYR A 213 8.88 -15.31 9.56
C TYR A 213 9.43 -15.41 10.99
N ILE A 214 9.49 -14.29 11.71
CA ILE A 214 9.99 -14.23 13.08
C ILE A 214 9.11 -15.06 14.03
N LEU A 215 7.79 -15.02 13.86
CA LEU A 215 6.84 -15.80 14.69
C LEU A 215 6.96 -17.30 14.43
N SER A 216 7.22 -17.72 13.18
CA SER A 216 7.38 -19.14 12.85
C SER A 216 8.54 -19.82 13.60
N GLY A 217 9.56 -19.04 13.97
CA GLY A 217 10.70 -19.50 14.76
C GLY A 217 10.43 -19.72 16.25
N VAL A 218 9.24 -19.36 16.76
CA VAL A 218 8.89 -19.49 18.20
C VAL A 218 8.56 -20.94 18.58
N GLY A 219 8.32 -21.82 17.60
CA GLY A 219 7.89 -23.20 17.84
C GLY A 219 6.45 -23.32 18.35
N VAL A 220 5.63 -22.29 18.13
CA VAL A 220 4.20 -22.26 18.44
C VAL A 220 3.44 -22.11 17.11
N PRO A 221 2.36 -22.87 16.86
CA PRO A 221 1.57 -22.75 15.63
C PRO A 221 1.05 -21.33 15.41
N VAL A 222 1.09 -20.84 14.18
CA VAL A 222 0.65 -19.48 13.82
C VAL A 222 -0.60 -19.54 12.94
N ALA A 223 -1.70 -18.97 13.44
CA ALA A 223 -2.92 -18.72 12.71
C ALA A 223 -2.82 -17.34 12.03
N LYS A 224 -2.49 -17.31 10.74
CA LYS A 224 -2.39 -16.07 9.97
C LYS A 224 -3.75 -15.63 9.43
N HIS A 225 -4.12 -14.38 9.75
CA HIS A 225 -5.24 -13.68 9.17
C HIS A 225 -4.77 -12.46 8.39
N SER A 226 -5.23 -12.36 7.14
CA SER A 226 -4.90 -11.27 6.23
C SER A 226 -5.48 -9.91 6.61
N GLY A 227 -6.38 -9.86 7.59
CA GLY A 227 -7.02 -8.64 8.06
C GLY A 227 -8.04 -8.04 7.08
N SER A 228 -8.62 -6.91 7.49
CA SER A 228 -9.39 -6.02 6.61
C SER A 228 -8.53 -5.36 5.54
N LEU A 229 -9.19 -4.85 4.50
CA LEU A 229 -8.52 -4.22 3.36
C LEU A 229 -7.74 -2.94 3.73
N THR A 230 -8.03 -2.30 4.86
CA THR A 230 -7.27 -1.12 5.33
C THR A 230 -5.80 -1.43 5.59
N GLY A 231 -5.50 -2.61 6.13
CA GLY A 231 -4.12 -3.06 6.34
C GLY A 231 -3.35 -3.34 5.05
N ARG A 232 -4.01 -3.27 3.88
CA ARG A 232 -3.38 -3.49 2.57
C ARG A 232 -3.27 -2.24 1.72
N ILE A 233 -3.65 -1.08 2.25
CA ILE A 233 -3.72 0.17 1.49
C ILE A 233 -2.37 0.56 0.86
N ASN A 234 -1.26 0.40 1.58
CA ASN A 234 0.08 0.71 1.06
C ASN A 234 0.44 -0.11 -0.19
N SER A 235 0.09 -1.41 -0.21
CA SER A 235 0.36 -2.32 -1.34
C SER A 235 -0.73 -2.29 -2.42
N MET A 236 -1.92 -1.82 -2.08
CA MET A 236 -3.09 -1.71 -2.96
C MET A 236 -3.65 -0.28 -2.94
N PRO A 237 -2.95 0.71 -3.52
CA PRO A 237 -3.31 2.13 -3.39
C PRO A 237 -4.64 2.52 -4.05
N TRP A 238 -5.23 1.64 -4.88
CA TRP A 238 -6.59 1.86 -5.38
C TRP A 238 -7.66 1.79 -4.27
N LEU A 239 -7.34 1.16 -3.13
CA LEU A 239 -8.25 1.08 -1.98
C LEU A 239 -8.58 2.45 -1.39
N PHE A 240 -7.73 3.46 -1.56
CA PHE A 240 -8.11 4.84 -1.24
C PHE A 240 -9.38 5.30 -1.96
N HIS A 241 -9.69 4.72 -3.12
CA HIS A 241 -10.77 5.18 -3.98
C HIS A 241 -11.93 4.19 -4.06
N SER A 242 -11.72 2.95 -3.63
CA SER A 242 -12.71 1.86 -3.72
C SER A 242 -13.17 1.34 -2.36
N LEU A 243 -12.45 1.63 -1.27
CA LEU A 243 -12.81 1.18 0.06
C LEU A 243 -13.99 2.01 0.60
N GLY A 244 -14.99 1.32 1.14
CA GLY A 244 -16.12 1.92 1.83
C GLY A 244 -16.24 1.40 3.27
N LEU A 245 -16.96 2.13 4.11
CA LEU A 245 -17.15 1.83 5.53
C LEU A 245 -17.78 0.45 5.79
N ASN A 246 -18.54 -0.10 4.84
CA ASN A 246 -19.18 -1.41 5.00
C ASN A 246 -18.22 -2.60 4.79
N ALA A 247 -16.98 -2.36 4.34
CA ALA A 247 -16.02 -3.43 4.01
C ALA A 247 -15.41 -4.13 5.25
N PHE A 248 -15.57 -3.55 6.45
CA PHE A 248 -14.96 -4.06 7.68
C PHE A 248 -15.65 -5.30 8.25
N THR A 249 -16.98 -5.41 8.12
CA THR A 249 -17.78 -6.46 8.76
C THR A 249 -17.44 -7.88 8.26
N ALA A 250 -17.05 -8.02 7.00
CA ALA A 250 -16.75 -9.33 6.40
C ALA A 250 -15.41 -9.91 6.91
N ALA A 251 -14.43 -9.06 7.24
CA ALA A 251 -13.12 -9.50 7.70
C ALA A 251 -13.20 -10.14 9.09
N PHE A 252 -14.02 -9.57 9.97
CA PHE A 252 -14.29 -10.10 11.31
C PHE A 252 -14.82 -11.55 11.28
N GLN A 253 -15.81 -11.87 10.43
CA GLN A 253 -16.38 -13.22 10.39
C GLN A 253 -15.34 -14.27 9.97
N LYS A 254 -14.48 -13.93 9.00
CA LYS A 254 -13.39 -14.80 8.56
C LYS A 254 -12.36 -15.01 9.66
N ALA A 255 -11.98 -13.96 10.40
CA ALA A 255 -11.09 -14.07 11.55
C ALA A 255 -11.64 -15.04 12.60
N LYS A 256 -12.94 -14.90 12.91
CA LYS A 256 -13.64 -15.74 13.88
C LYS A 256 -13.69 -17.21 13.46
N GLU A 257 -14.00 -17.49 12.19
CA GLU A 257 -14.01 -18.85 11.64
C GLU A 257 -12.61 -19.49 11.68
N LEU A 258 -11.58 -18.75 11.28
CA LEU A 258 -10.18 -19.19 11.36
C LEU A 258 -9.81 -19.57 12.79
N LEU A 259 -10.03 -18.66 13.75
CA LEU A 259 -9.73 -18.87 15.17
C LEU A 259 -10.47 -20.08 15.74
N ARG A 260 -11.76 -20.24 15.40
CA ARG A 260 -12.55 -21.41 15.83
C ARG A 260 -11.98 -22.71 15.28
N SER A 261 -11.56 -22.75 14.01
CA SER A 261 -10.92 -23.94 13.44
C SER A 261 -9.61 -24.25 14.17
N PHE A 262 -8.72 -23.26 14.29
CA PHE A 262 -7.41 -23.42 14.94
C PHE A 262 -7.54 -23.86 16.40
N SER A 263 -8.50 -23.29 17.13
CA SER A 263 -8.75 -23.61 18.55
C SER A 263 -9.22 -25.04 18.82
N LYS A 264 -9.65 -25.79 17.80
CA LYS A 264 -10.00 -27.21 17.93
C LYS A 264 -8.78 -28.12 17.85
N GLU A 265 -7.74 -27.67 17.15
CA GLU A 265 -6.53 -28.43 16.85
C GLU A 265 -5.37 -28.08 17.80
N HIS A 266 -5.41 -26.89 18.41
CA HIS A 266 -4.33 -26.35 19.21
C HIS A 266 -4.82 -25.73 20.53
N ASP A 267 -4.19 -26.12 21.63
CA ASP A 267 -4.42 -25.54 22.96
C ASP A 267 -3.49 -24.35 23.27
N ASP A 268 -2.46 -24.11 22.44
CA ASP A 268 -1.55 -22.96 22.51
C ASP A 268 -1.15 -22.58 21.08
N PHE A 269 -1.48 -21.36 20.65
CA PHE A 269 -1.18 -20.87 19.30
C PHE A 269 -1.06 -19.34 19.27
N ILE A 270 -0.49 -18.80 18.19
CA ILE A 270 -0.36 -17.37 17.94
C ILE A 270 -1.34 -16.96 16.84
N TYR A 271 -2.20 -16.00 17.12
CA TYR A 271 -2.99 -15.28 16.12
C TYR A 271 -2.17 -14.10 15.60
N TYR A 272 -1.93 -14.08 14.29
CA TYR A 272 -1.25 -12.98 13.60
C TYR A 272 -2.22 -12.35 12.59
N SER A 273 -2.49 -11.06 12.73
CA SER A 273 -3.38 -10.33 11.84
C SER A 273 -2.72 -9.11 11.22
N GLN A 274 -2.89 -8.94 9.91
CA GLN A 274 -2.53 -7.70 9.19
C GLN A 274 -3.68 -6.67 9.21
N ALA A 275 -4.54 -6.69 10.24
CA ALA A 275 -5.66 -5.78 10.37
C ALA A 275 -5.25 -4.46 11.04
N MET A 276 -5.83 -3.35 10.58
CA MET A 276 -5.72 -2.02 11.22
C MET A 276 -6.94 -1.66 12.05
N THR A 277 -7.83 -2.62 12.36
CA THR A 277 -9.05 -2.32 13.11
C THR A 277 -9.06 -3.10 14.41
N GLU A 278 -9.26 -2.35 15.50
CA GLU A 278 -9.35 -2.94 16.84
C GLU A 278 -10.54 -3.86 16.93
N GLU A 279 -11.69 -3.45 16.38
CA GLU A 279 -12.91 -4.24 16.48
C GLU A 279 -12.78 -5.59 15.80
N GLU A 280 -12.00 -5.69 14.72
CA GLU A 280 -11.77 -6.97 14.04
C GLU A 280 -11.00 -7.95 14.91
N ASN A 281 -9.92 -7.48 15.55
CA ASN A 281 -9.07 -8.34 16.38
C ASN A 281 -9.76 -8.67 17.71
N ASN A 282 -10.19 -7.67 18.45
CA ASN A 282 -10.76 -7.88 19.78
C ASN A 282 -12.07 -8.67 19.73
N LYS A 283 -12.97 -8.41 18.77
CA LYS A 283 -14.20 -9.21 18.65
C LYS A 283 -13.90 -10.65 18.24
N ALA A 284 -12.89 -10.88 17.40
CA ALA A 284 -12.53 -12.23 16.96
C ALA A 284 -11.95 -13.03 18.13
N LEU A 285 -11.03 -12.44 18.91
CA LEU A 285 -10.44 -13.06 20.10
C LEU A 285 -11.47 -13.34 21.19
N ASN A 286 -12.34 -12.37 21.48
CA ASN A 286 -13.41 -12.51 22.49
C ASN A 286 -14.41 -13.63 22.16
N SER A 287 -14.40 -14.16 20.93
CA SER A 287 -15.22 -15.32 20.57
C SER A 287 -14.68 -16.67 21.10
N LEU A 288 -13.45 -16.68 21.63
CA LEU A 288 -12.79 -17.83 22.24
C LEU A 288 -12.79 -17.69 23.78
N SER A 289 -13.94 -17.91 24.42
CA SER A 289 -14.11 -17.78 25.88
C SER A 289 -13.15 -18.64 26.70
N ASP A 290 -12.75 -19.78 26.16
CA ASP A 290 -11.96 -20.78 26.87
C ASP A 290 -10.45 -20.53 26.72
N PHE A 291 -10.04 -19.44 26.08
CA PHE A 291 -8.64 -19.08 25.85
C PHE A 291 -8.28 -17.79 26.58
N GLN A 292 -7.04 -17.72 27.05
CA GLN A 292 -6.48 -16.57 27.74
C GLN A 292 -5.24 -16.08 26.99
N PRO A 293 -5.02 -14.76 26.92
CA PRO A 293 -3.85 -14.19 26.29
C PRO A 293 -2.59 -14.47 27.13
N VAL A 294 -1.50 -14.82 26.45
CA VAL A 294 -0.17 -15.02 27.04
C VAL A 294 0.72 -13.87 26.59
N LYS A 295 1.33 -13.17 27.55
CA LYS A 295 2.24 -12.06 27.26
C LYS A 295 3.45 -12.53 26.45
N MET A 296 3.84 -11.72 25.46
CA MET A 296 4.99 -11.91 24.57
C MET A 296 5.97 -10.72 24.63
N GLU A 297 5.88 -9.88 25.66
CA GLU A 297 6.67 -8.65 25.78
C GLU A 297 8.18 -8.88 25.67
N GLU A 298 8.72 -9.85 26.41
CA GLU A 298 10.15 -10.20 26.32
C GLU A 298 10.59 -10.60 24.89
N PHE A 299 9.72 -11.25 24.12
CA PHE A 299 10.03 -11.67 22.76
C PHE A 299 10.22 -10.48 21.83
N PHE A 300 9.33 -9.48 21.93
CA PHE A 300 9.43 -8.24 21.14
C PHE A 300 10.61 -7.37 21.60
N THR A 301 10.79 -7.20 22.91
CA THR A 301 11.90 -6.41 23.47
C THR A 301 13.26 -6.96 23.06
N ARG A 302 13.49 -8.28 23.13
CA ARG A 302 14.77 -8.89 22.73
C ARG A 302 15.12 -8.68 21.26
N ARG A 303 14.12 -8.40 20.41
CA ARG A 303 14.29 -8.13 18.98
C ARG A 303 14.23 -6.65 18.64
N GLY A 304 14.07 -5.77 19.64
CA GLY A 304 13.92 -4.33 19.41
C GLY A 304 12.62 -3.95 18.69
N ILE A 305 11.61 -4.83 18.68
CA ILE A 305 10.32 -4.55 18.04
C ILE A 305 9.48 -3.69 19.00
N ALA A 306 9.09 -2.49 18.56
CA ALA A 306 8.13 -1.66 19.28
C ALA A 306 6.75 -2.35 19.31
N SER A 307 6.16 -2.48 20.50
CA SER A 307 4.88 -3.15 20.68
C SER A 307 4.07 -2.51 21.81
N LYS A 308 2.74 -2.48 21.65
CA LYS A 308 1.78 -1.99 22.66
C LYS A 308 0.77 -3.08 22.98
N PHE A 309 0.66 -3.45 24.26
CA PHE A 309 -0.28 -4.48 24.71
C PHE A 309 -1.66 -3.85 25.03
N ASP A 310 -2.73 -4.40 24.48
CA ASP A 310 -4.11 -3.88 24.65
C ASP A 310 -4.98 -4.72 25.61
N GLY A 311 -4.38 -5.69 26.28
CA GLY A 311 -5.10 -6.63 27.16
C GLY A 311 -5.36 -7.99 26.53
N SER A 312 -5.46 -8.07 25.21
CA SER A 312 -5.70 -9.31 24.46
C SER A 312 -4.51 -9.71 23.59
N GLY A 313 -3.69 -8.75 23.18
CA GLY A 313 -2.54 -8.97 22.33
C GLY A 313 -1.74 -7.69 22.13
N TYR A 314 -0.92 -7.68 21.08
CA TYR A 314 0.07 -6.66 20.82
C TYR A 314 -0.15 -6.02 19.46
N TRP A 315 -0.27 -4.70 19.44
CA TRP A 315 -0.13 -3.90 18.23
C TRP A 315 1.35 -3.67 17.96
N LEU A 316 1.79 -4.06 16.76
CA LEU A 316 3.15 -3.89 16.30
C LEU A 316 3.19 -2.70 15.34
N GLN A 317 3.97 -1.69 15.70
CA GLN A 317 4.21 -0.50 14.89
C GLN A 317 5.70 -0.46 14.52
N PRO A 318 6.12 -1.06 13.40
CA PRO A 318 7.53 -1.07 13.05
C PRO A 318 7.96 0.27 12.45
N TRP A 319 9.04 0.84 13.00
CA TRP A 319 9.82 1.87 12.32
C TRP A 319 10.44 1.26 11.05
N LYS A 320 10.19 1.88 9.89
CA LYS A 320 10.76 1.51 8.57
C LYS A 320 10.35 0.15 7.97
N ALA A 321 9.07 -0.24 8.15
CA ALA A 321 8.27 -1.28 7.44
C ALA A 321 8.18 -2.67 8.13
N PRO A 322 7.18 -3.54 7.80
CA PRO A 322 6.02 -3.39 6.91
C PRO A 322 4.66 -3.69 7.61
N LEU A 323 3.63 -2.89 7.32
CA LEU A 323 2.23 -3.07 7.75
C LEU A 323 2.03 -3.13 9.28
N VAL A 324 1.21 -2.22 9.81
CA VAL A 324 0.70 -2.41 11.18
C VAL A 324 0.06 -3.79 11.26
N SER A 325 0.48 -4.54 12.27
CA SER A 325 -0.02 -5.87 12.51
C SER A 325 -0.33 -6.07 13.99
N TYR A 326 -1.12 -7.10 14.23
CA TYR A 326 -1.59 -7.46 15.54
C TYR A 326 -1.21 -8.91 15.83
N VAL A 327 -0.65 -9.16 17.02
CA VAL A 327 -0.19 -10.48 17.45
C VAL A 327 -0.75 -10.81 18.82
N ALA A 328 -1.43 -11.95 18.94
CA ALA A 328 -1.89 -12.47 20.23
C ALA A 328 -1.53 -13.94 20.38
N ARG A 329 -0.79 -14.31 21.42
CA ARG A 329 -0.64 -15.71 21.81
C ARG A 329 -1.78 -16.10 22.74
N LEU A 330 -2.47 -17.18 22.41
CA LEU A 330 -3.64 -17.66 23.14
C LEU A 330 -3.37 -19.05 23.68
N ARG A 331 -3.74 -19.30 24.92
CA ARG A 331 -3.67 -20.62 25.56
C ARG A 331 -5.00 -20.98 26.21
N ARG A 332 -5.44 -22.24 26.04
CA ARG A 332 -6.67 -22.71 26.68
C ARG A 332 -6.55 -22.61 28.20
N ALA A 333 -7.54 -22.01 28.84
CA ALA A 333 -7.70 -22.02 30.29
C ALA A 333 -7.84 -23.47 30.76
N ARG A 334 -7.07 -23.85 31.77
CA ARG A 334 -7.11 -25.19 32.36
C ARG A 334 -8.24 -25.33 33.37
#